data_AF-B7Q6F2-F1
#
_entry.id   AF-B7Q6F2-F1
#
_cell.length_a   1.000
_cell.length_b   1.000
_cell.length_c   1.000
_cell.angle_alpha   90.00
_cell.angle_beta   90.00
_cell.angle_gamma   90.00
#
_symmetry.space_group_name_H-M   'P 1'
#
loop_
_entity.id
_entity.type
_entity.pdbx_description
1 polymer ?
#
loop_
_entity_poly.entity_id
_entity_poly.type
_entity_poly.pdbx_seq_one_letter_code
_entity_poly.pdbx_strand_id
1 'polypeptide(L)'
;TMHSNKRFVTGFPYIANWTLVDFRHDAPADRVCSLCGVLPAETLWTPCRHVFCRRCFQGLASTGNGDLVTCPVDGAEYASGLVRVDRSAPEQFRHYPVGCK
;
A
#
# COMPACT_ATOMS: atom_id res chain seq x y z
N THR A 1 -14.03 19.22 8.31
CA THR A 1 -13.26 18.30 9.19
C THR A 1 -11.92 18.07 8.52
N MET A 2 -10.81 18.54 9.08
CA MET A 2 -9.48 18.28 8.50
C MET A 2 -9.19 16.78 8.66
N HIS A 3 -9.31 16.03 7.56
CA HIS A 3 -8.79 14.67 7.54
C HIS A 3 -7.28 14.75 7.70
N SER A 4 -6.74 14.07 8.71
CA SER A 4 -5.30 13.99 8.94
C SER A 4 -4.64 13.32 7.73
N ASN A 5 -3.83 14.06 6.97
CA ASN A 5 -3.04 13.56 5.85
C ASN A 5 -1.73 12.88 6.29
N LYS A 6 -1.68 12.41 7.54
CA LYS A 6 -0.52 11.68 8.08
C LYS A 6 -0.60 10.20 7.73
N ARG A 7 0.47 9.66 7.16
CA ARG A 7 0.60 8.23 6.83
C ARG A 7 2.01 7.73 7.12
N PHE A 8 2.12 6.49 7.56
CA PHE A 8 3.39 5.80 7.56
C PHE A 8 3.79 5.44 6.12
N VAL A 9 5.09 5.50 5.82
CA VAL A 9 5.66 5.05 4.53
C VAL A 9 6.63 3.89 4.73
N THR A 10 6.78 3.02 3.72
CA THR A 10 7.74 1.90 3.78
C THR A 10 8.29 1.54 2.40
N GLY A 11 9.54 1.08 2.34
CA GLY A 11 10.20 0.55 1.14
C GLY A 11 10.79 1.62 0.21
N PHE A 12 10.64 2.90 0.54
CA PHE A 12 11.21 3.99 -0.25
C PHE A 12 12.72 4.07 0.00
N PRO A 13 13.56 4.23 -1.04
CA PRO A 13 15.01 4.14 -0.91
C PRO A 13 15.66 5.33 -0.20
N TYR A 14 14.93 6.44 -0.04
CA TYR A 14 15.43 7.70 0.50
C TYR A 14 14.78 8.11 1.83
N ILE A 15 13.93 7.26 2.42
CA ILE A 15 13.26 7.51 3.70
C ILE A 15 13.20 6.22 4.50
N ALA A 16 13.47 6.30 5.81
CA ALA A 16 13.46 5.13 6.68
C ALA A 16 12.07 4.46 6.69
N ASN A 17 12.06 3.13 6.79
CA ASN A 17 10.83 2.37 6.93
C ASN A 17 10.02 2.82 8.14
N TRP A 18 8.69 2.85 8.00
CA TRP A 18 7.75 3.26 9.04
C TRP A 18 7.96 4.71 9.51
N THR A 19 8.44 5.58 8.62
CA THR A 19 8.45 7.03 8.90
C THR A 19 7.04 7.58 8.76
N LEU A 20 6.58 8.34 9.76
CA LEU A 20 5.31 9.07 9.70
C LEU A 20 5.51 10.37 8.89
N VAL A 21 4.85 10.46 7.75
CA VAL A 21 4.89 11.62 6.84
C VAL A 21 3.55 12.34 6.90
N ASP A 22 3.59 13.67 7.01
CA ASP A 22 2.41 14.53 6.88
C ASP A 22 2.34 15.04 5.44
N PHE A 23 1.33 14.65 4.67
CA PHE A 23 1.21 15.08 3.27
C PHE A 23 0.46 16.42 3.21
N ARG A 24 0.98 17.40 2.44
CA ARG A 24 0.30 18.71 2.32
C ARG A 24 -0.98 18.63 1.46
N HIS A 25 -1.05 17.61 0.62
CA HIS A 25 -2.20 17.27 -0.21
C HIS A 25 -2.66 15.86 0.15
N ASP A 26 -3.83 15.48 -0.35
CA ASP A 26 -4.36 14.14 -0.10
C ASP A 26 -3.36 13.09 -0.56
N ALA A 27 -2.95 12.25 0.40
CA ALA A 27 -2.11 11.10 0.10
C ALA A 27 -2.75 10.28 -1.04
N PRO A 28 -1.96 9.66 -1.93
CA PRO A 28 -2.46 8.87 -3.06
C PRO A 28 -3.26 7.67 -2.53
N ALA A 29 -4.56 7.88 -2.31
CA ALA A 29 -5.42 6.97 -1.56
C ALA A 29 -5.57 5.62 -2.27
N ASP A 30 -5.41 5.62 -3.59
CA ASP A 30 -5.38 4.45 -4.46
C ASP A 30 -4.14 3.56 -4.28
N ARG A 31 -3.11 4.04 -3.57
CA ARG A 31 -1.86 3.30 -3.29
C ARG A 31 -1.64 2.96 -1.84
N VAL A 32 -2.54 3.41 -0.97
CA VAL A 32 -2.50 3.11 0.45
C VAL A 32 -2.94 1.67 0.67
N CYS A 33 -2.14 0.89 1.41
CA CYS A 33 -2.47 -0.47 1.79
C CYS A 33 -3.84 -0.52 2.48
N SER A 34 -4.79 -1.26 1.90
CA SER A 34 -6.16 -1.39 2.38
C SER A 34 -6.26 -2.10 3.73
N LEU A 35 -5.20 -2.81 4.17
CA LEU A 35 -5.17 -3.52 5.45
C LEU A 35 -4.55 -2.69 6.59
N CYS A 36 -3.39 -2.08 6.38
CA CYS A 36 -2.63 -1.40 7.44
C CYS A 36 -2.49 0.12 7.26
N GLY A 37 -3.00 0.67 6.15
CA GLY A 37 -3.01 2.11 5.91
C GLY A 37 -1.64 2.74 5.58
N VAL A 38 -0.58 1.95 5.44
CA VAL A 38 0.76 2.43 5.02
C VAL A 38 0.76 2.78 3.53
N LEU A 39 1.58 3.75 3.13
CA LEU A 39 1.93 3.97 1.72
C LEU A 39 3.23 3.19 1.41
N PRO A 40 3.20 2.10 0.63
CA PRO A 40 4.38 1.33 0.29
C PRO A 40 5.02 1.80 -1.01
N ALA A 41 6.34 1.67 -1.12
CA ALA A 41 7.07 1.83 -2.38
C ALA A 41 6.71 0.75 -3.43
N GLU A 42 6.38 -0.45 -2.96
CA GLU A 42 5.87 -1.56 -3.77
C GLU A 42 4.40 -1.79 -3.44
N THR A 43 3.51 -1.48 -4.38
CA THR A 43 2.05 -1.65 -4.26
C THR A 43 1.62 -2.92 -4.99
N LEU A 44 0.90 -3.79 -4.31
CA LEU A 44 0.34 -5.01 -4.89
C LEU A 44 -1.14 -4.78 -5.20
N TRP A 45 -1.48 -4.71 -6.49
CA TRP A 45 -2.82 -4.47 -7.00
C TRP A 45 -3.54 -5.77 -7.26
N THR A 46 -4.66 -5.96 -6.58
CA THR A 46 -5.46 -7.17 -6.71
C THR A 46 -6.56 -7.01 -7.76
N PRO A 47 -7.10 -8.11 -8.32
CA PRO A 47 -8.20 -8.05 -9.28
C PRO A 47 -9.45 -7.33 -8.76
N CYS A 48 -9.69 -7.38 -7.44
CA CYS A 48 -10.79 -6.67 -6.78
C CYS A 48 -10.52 -5.17 -6.54
N ARG A 49 -9.41 -4.64 -7.07
CA ARG A 49 -8.97 -3.22 -7.00
C ARG A 49 -8.49 -2.73 -5.63
N HIS A 50 -8.55 -3.56 -4.59
CA HIS A 50 -7.86 -3.28 -3.34
C HIS A 50 -6.35 -3.45 -3.50
N VAL A 51 -5.58 -2.67 -2.73
CA VAL A 51 -4.11 -2.67 -2.81
C VAL A 51 -3.48 -3.00 -1.48
N PHE A 52 -2.34 -3.69 -1.50
CA PHE A 52 -1.65 -4.11 -0.29
C PHE A 52 -0.16 -3.78 -0.36
N CYS A 53 0.45 -3.53 0.80
CA CYS A 53 1.90 -3.57 0.89
C CYS A 53 2.38 -5.03 0.88
N ARG A 54 3.63 -5.25 0.46
CA ARG A 54 4.24 -6.58 0.35
C ARG A 54 4.04 -7.45 1.60
N ARG A 55 4.29 -6.88 2.79
CA ARG A 55 4.17 -7.61 4.06
C ARG A 55 2.74 -8.10 4.30
N CYS A 56 1.74 -7.24 4.09
CA CYS A 56 0.33 -7.61 4.28
C CYS A 56 -0.11 -8.67 3.26
N PHE A 57 0.27 -8.50 1.99
CA PHE A 57 -0.09 -9.47 0.95
C PHE A 57 0.53 -10.85 1.19
N GLN A 58 1.81 -10.91 1.61
CA GLN A 58 2.46 -12.17 1.96
C GLN A 58 1.73 -12.90 3.11
N GLY A 59 1.22 -12.15 4.09
CA GLY A 59 0.38 -12.72 5.15
C GLY A 59 -0.90 -13.34 4.60
N LEU A 60 -1.62 -12.62 3.74
CA LEU A 60 -2.86 -13.11 3.11
C LEU A 60 -2.60 -14.37 2.24
N ALA A 61 -1.53 -14.36 1.46
CA ALA A 61 -1.14 -15.50 0.63
C ALA A 61 -0.73 -16.73 1.46
N SER A 62 -0.17 -16.51 2.66
CA SER A 62 0.25 -17.60 3.55
C SER A 62 -0.93 -18.26 4.29
N THR A 63 -2.06 -17.56 4.42
CA THR A 63 -3.29 -18.09 5.04
C THR A 63 -4.26 -18.72 4.05
N GLY A 64 -3.96 -18.61 2.75
CA GLY A 64 -4.81 -19.14 1.67
C GLY A 64 -4.76 -20.66 1.55
N ASN A 65 -5.68 -21.20 0.75
CA ASN A 65 -5.67 -22.62 0.37
C ASN A 65 -4.92 -22.77 -0.97
N GLY A 66 -3.63 -23.08 -0.90
CA GLY A 66 -2.76 -23.11 -2.09
C GLY A 66 -2.52 -21.72 -2.67
N ASP A 67 -2.68 -21.55 -3.97
CA ASP A 67 -2.44 -20.27 -4.67
C ASP A 67 -3.60 -19.28 -4.56
N LEU A 68 -4.70 -19.62 -3.89
CA LEU A 68 -5.88 -18.76 -3.76
C LEU A 68 -5.73 -17.80 -2.57
N VAL A 69 -6.07 -16.53 -2.80
CA VAL A 69 -6.08 -15.47 -1.79
C VAL A 69 -7.50 -14.91 -1.69
N THR A 70 -8.00 -14.80 -0.46
CA THR A 70 -9.27 -14.11 -0.16
C THR A 70 -8.95 -12.68 0.29
N CYS A 71 -9.56 -11.69 -0.38
CA CYS A 71 -9.44 -10.30 -0.01
C CYS A 71 -10.16 -10.04 1.32
N PRO A 72 -9.49 -9.43 2.32
CA PRO A 72 -10.11 -9.14 3.61
C PRO A 72 -11.08 -7.95 3.57
N VAL A 73 -11.14 -7.20 2.46
CA VAL A 73 -11.97 -5.99 2.35
C VAL A 73 -13.38 -6.31 1.85
N ASP A 74 -13.48 -7.17 0.83
CA ASP A 74 -14.75 -7.50 0.16
C ASP A 74 -15.01 -9.01 0.01
N GLY A 75 -14.10 -9.86 0.50
CA GLY A 75 -14.23 -11.32 0.43
C GLY A 75 -13.96 -11.91 -0.96
N ALA A 76 -13.53 -11.12 -1.95
CA ALA A 76 -13.24 -11.63 -3.28
C ALA A 76 -12.07 -12.62 -3.27
N GLU A 77 -12.20 -13.73 -4.00
CA GLU A 77 -11.16 -14.74 -4.13
C GLU A 77 -10.47 -14.65 -5.49
N TYR A 78 -9.15 -14.76 -5.50
CA TYR A 78 -8.35 -14.75 -6.72
C TYR A 78 -7.03 -15.51 -6.54
N ALA A 79 -6.47 -16.01 -7.64
CA ALA A 79 -5.13 -16.58 -7.63
C ALA A 79 -4.08 -15.51 -7.34
N SER A 80 -3.11 -15.81 -6.48
CA SER A 80 -2.01 -14.92 -6.09
C SER A 80 -1.19 -14.43 -7.28
N GLY A 81 -1.05 -15.25 -8.32
CA GLY A 81 -0.37 -14.89 -9.58
C GLY A 81 -1.07 -13.82 -10.43
N LEU A 82 -2.34 -13.48 -10.14
CA LEU A 82 -3.06 -12.40 -10.82
C LEU A 82 -2.79 -11.01 -10.22
N VAL A 83 -1.99 -10.95 -9.16
CA VAL A 83 -1.67 -9.70 -8.48
C VAL A 83 -0.58 -8.94 -9.23
N ARG A 84 -0.88 -7.70 -9.61
CA ARG A 84 0.07 -6.83 -10.29
C ARG A 84 0.96 -6.12 -9.28
N VAL A 85 2.27 -6.25 -9.45
CA VAL A 85 3.26 -5.54 -8.64
C VAL A 85 3.62 -4.20 -9.29
N ASP A 86 3.45 -3.11 -8.56
CA ASP A 86 3.78 -1.75 -8.99
C ASP A 86 4.90 -1.18 -8.11
N ARG A 87 6.01 -0.78 -8.74
CA ARG A 87 7.20 -0.23 -8.06
C ARG A 87 7.47 1.23 -8.41
N SER A 88 6.49 1.92 -9.01
CA SER A 88 6.66 3.31 -9.47
C SER A 88 6.51 4.38 -8.38
N ALA A 89 6.07 3.99 -7.17
CA ALA A 89 5.82 4.95 -6.09
C ALA A 89 7.07 5.76 -5.67
N PRO A 90 8.29 5.19 -5.60
CA PRO A 90 9.49 5.95 -5.29
C PRO A 90 9.77 7.09 -6.26
N GLU A 91 9.61 6.88 -7.57
CA GLU A 91 9.79 7.95 -8.55
C GLU A 91 8.63 8.94 -8.51
N GLN A 92 7.39 8.45 -8.45
CA GLN A 92 6.18 9.29 -8.47
C GLN A 92 6.07 10.22 -7.27
N PHE A 93 6.48 9.76 -6.07
CA PHE A 93 6.33 10.53 -4.84
C PHE A 93 7.62 11.19 -4.36
N ARG A 94 8.70 11.13 -5.15
CA ARG A 94 10.00 11.72 -4.80
C ARG A 94 9.93 13.19 -4.43
N HIS A 95 9.07 13.94 -5.13
CA HIS A 95 8.89 15.37 -4.95
C HIS A 95 7.51 15.73 -4.40
N TYR A 96 6.79 14.75 -3.83
CA TYR A 96 5.46 15.01 -3.31
C TYR A 96 5.53 15.96 -2.11
N PRO A 97 4.72 17.04 -2.05
CA PRO A 97 4.80 18.02 -0.97
C PRO A 97 4.43 17.43 0.39
N VAL A 98 5.37 17.50 1.33
CA VAL A 98 5.20 17.05 2.72
C VAL A 98 5.27 18.24 3.70
N GLY A 99 4.55 18.12 4.81
CA GLY A 99 4.60 19.05 5.93
C GLY A 99 5.94 18.93 6.66
N CYS A 100 6.47 20.07 7.12
CA CYS A 100 7.56 20.06 8.09
C CYS A 100 6.96 19.80 9.47
N LYS A 101 7.67 19.05 10.31
CA LYS A 101 7.40 19.06 11.74
C LYS A 101 8.04 20.29 12.37
#